data_AF-A0A9P8XYP6-F1
#
_entry.id   AF-A0A9P8XYP6-F1
#
_cell.length_a   1.000
_cell.length_b   1.000
_cell.length_c   1.000
_cell.angle_alpha   90.00
_cell.angle_beta   90.00
_cell.angle_gamma   90.00
#
_symmetry.space_group_name_H-M   'P 1'
#
loop_
_entity.id
_entity.type
_entity.pdbx_description
1 polymer ?
#
loop_
_entity_poly.entity_id
_entity_poly.type
_entity_poly.pdbx_seq_one_letter_code
_entity_poly.pdbx_strand_id
1 'polypeptide(L)'
;MRTLNLPPPPTATMKTSALATLFLGHLAACGTVLWDGRFNDFTSAADLDKWSWSNQVGPYQWYIKGNGPTSEYVSLSSSYKNPADSASKQGVKISLTNSAYWNGQNMRRTELIPQTKAAIASGKTREHQIAFFESHFTELKSGWLSGASGTTDPALRWMVGGVTKWSVDWAADVWHNCAYEIDFNARTVGFWHSTGSADLVQTVAPVSASPSSNGADWHLGVLELPRSGYADSNEDFYFSGVYIESGSVTKSVTGPS
;
A
#
# COMPACT_ATOMS: atom_id res chain seq x y z
N MET A 1 -90.07 25.27 3.10
CA MET A 1 -88.87 24.43 2.83
C MET A 1 -88.15 24.19 4.16
N ARG A 2 -87.60 22.99 4.40
CA ARG A 2 -86.64 22.75 5.50
C ARG A 2 -85.24 22.66 4.91
N THR A 3 -84.32 23.49 5.36
CA THR A 3 -82.88 23.34 5.07
C THR A 3 -82.28 22.27 5.97
N LEU A 4 -81.58 21.30 5.35
CA LEU A 4 -80.82 20.28 6.06
C LEU A 4 -79.38 20.76 6.22
N ASN A 5 -79.01 21.16 7.44
CA ASN A 5 -77.60 21.39 7.78
C ASN A 5 -76.91 20.02 7.95
N LEU A 6 -76.01 19.69 7.03
CA LEU A 6 -75.10 18.55 7.20
C LEU A 6 -73.94 18.95 8.14
N PRO A 7 -73.44 18.04 8.99
CA PRO A 7 -72.26 18.30 9.81
C PRO A 7 -70.99 18.40 8.94
N PRO A 8 -69.95 19.11 9.40
CA PRO A 8 -68.67 19.17 8.71
C PRO A 8 -67.96 17.80 8.70
N PRO A 9 -67.10 17.51 7.69
CA PRO A 9 -66.34 16.28 7.64
C PRO A 9 -65.33 16.16 8.79
N PRO A 10 -64.97 14.94 9.24
CA PRO A 10 -64.04 14.75 10.35
C PRO A 10 -62.62 15.17 9.96
N THR A 11 -61.98 15.95 10.82
CA THR A 11 -60.60 16.41 10.64
C THR A 11 -59.63 15.22 10.71
N ALA A 12 -58.95 14.90 9.61
CA ALA A 12 -58.00 13.79 9.57
C ALA A 12 -56.72 14.13 10.35
N THR A 13 -56.60 13.62 11.58
CA THR A 13 -55.42 13.82 12.42
C THR A 13 -54.23 13.02 11.88
N MET A 14 -53.40 13.65 11.06
CA MET A 14 -52.18 13.06 10.49
C MET A 14 -51.18 12.75 11.62
N LYS A 15 -51.16 11.49 12.08
CA LYS A 15 -50.18 10.99 13.03
C LYS A 15 -48.81 10.88 12.35
N THR A 16 -47.94 11.84 12.58
CA THR A 16 -46.53 11.79 12.17
C THR A 16 -45.78 10.75 12.99
N SER A 17 -45.77 9.50 12.53
CA SER A 17 -44.89 8.47 13.06
C SER A 17 -43.44 8.84 12.76
N ALA A 18 -42.75 9.43 13.74
CA ALA A 18 -41.32 9.69 13.66
C ALA A 18 -40.58 8.34 13.64
N LEU A 19 -40.16 7.90 12.46
CA LEU A 19 -39.35 6.70 12.30
C LEU A 19 -37.94 7.00 12.82
N ALA A 20 -37.69 6.66 14.07
CA ALA A 20 -36.39 6.79 14.70
C ALA A 20 -35.43 5.74 14.09
N THR A 21 -34.81 6.08 12.96
CA THR A 21 -33.75 5.29 12.34
C THR A 21 -32.55 5.25 13.28
N LEU A 22 -32.53 4.22 14.14
CA LEU A 22 -31.40 3.94 15.01
C LEU A 22 -30.22 3.53 14.12
N PHE A 23 -29.36 4.49 13.80
CA PHE A 23 -28.03 4.19 13.31
C PHE A 23 -27.29 3.40 14.39
N LEU A 24 -27.32 2.07 14.28
CA LEU A 24 -26.23 1.24 14.76
C LEU A 24 -25.02 1.61 13.91
N GLY A 25 -24.32 2.67 14.34
CA GLY A 25 -22.96 2.93 13.91
C GLY A 25 -22.19 1.64 14.17
N HIS A 26 -21.84 0.95 13.09
CA HIS A 26 -20.97 -0.20 13.20
C HIS A 26 -19.65 0.37 13.73
N LEU A 27 -19.31 0.02 14.97
CA LEU A 27 -17.93 0.12 15.44
C LEU A 27 -17.14 -0.76 14.49
N ALA A 28 -16.51 -0.13 13.51
CA ALA A 28 -15.64 -0.81 12.57
C ALA A 28 -14.55 -1.46 13.41
N ALA A 29 -14.48 -2.79 13.41
CA ALA A 29 -13.41 -3.52 14.05
C ALA A 29 -12.13 -3.26 13.23
N CYS A 30 -11.44 -2.17 13.54
CA CYS A 30 -10.08 -1.91 13.10
C CYS A 30 -9.14 -2.95 13.72
N GLY A 31 -8.10 -3.32 12.98
CA GLY A 31 -7.09 -4.25 13.47
C GLY A 31 -6.21 -3.61 14.54
N THR A 32 -5.66 -4.45 15.41
CA THR A 32 -4.61 -4.01 16.34
C THR A 32 -3.31 -3.86 15.56
N VAL A 33 -2.83 -2.62 15.40
CA VAL A 33 -1.51 -2.33 14.82
C VAL A 33 -0.42 -3.03 15.64
N LEU A 34 0.32 -3.94 14.99
CA LEU A 34 1.45 -4.66 15.56
C LEU A 34 2.77 -3.92 15.36
N TRP A 35 2.88 -3.16 14.27
CA TRP A 35 4.07 -2.41 13.87
C TRP A 35 3.65 -1.23 12.98
N ASP A 36 4.29 -0.08 13.18
CA ASP A 36 3.92 1.20 12.54
C ASP A 36 5.07 1.72 11.65
N GLY A 37 4.81 1.79 10.34
CA GLY A 37 5.69 2.35 9.31
C GLY A 37 5.19 3.68 8.73
N ARG A 38 4.43 4.48 9.51
CA ARG A 38 3.81 5.74 9.03
C ARG A 38 4.70 6.98 9.15
N PHE A 39 5.98 6.82 9.54
CA PHE A 39 6.98 7.89 9.71
C PHE A 39 6.62 8.96 10.74
N ASN A 40 5.67 8.66 11.62
CA ASN A 40 5.16 9.66 12.53
C ASN A 40 6.21 10.14 13.55
N ASP A 41 7.26 9.35 13.78
CA ASP A 41 8.34 9.65 14.73
C ASP A 41 9.65 10.12 14.07
N PHE A 42 9.70 10.19 12.73
CA PHE A 42 10.88 10.69 12.01
C PHE A 42 10.76 12.19 11.76
N THR A 43 11.86 12.91 11.95
CA THR A 43 12.01 14.32 11.55
C THR A 43 12.50 14.41 10.10
N SER A 44 13.31 13.45 9.64
CA SER A 44 13.84 13.41 8.29
C SER A 44 14.32 12.02 7.87
N ALA A 45 14.71 11.90 6.61
CA ALA A 45 15.46 10.76 6.06
C ALA A 45 16.68 10.33 6.89
N ALA A 46 17.39 11.27 7.51
CA ALA A 46 18.61 10.98 8.27
C ALA A 46 18.34 10.19 9.57
N ASP A 47 17.07 10.06 9.99
CA ASP A 47 16.71 9.24 11.15
C ASP A 47 16.92 7.74 10.90
N LEU A 48 16.95 7.30 9.64
CA LEU A 48 17.27 5.93 9.24
C LEU A 48 18.74 5.54 9.48
N ASP A 49 19.67 6.51 9.40
CA ASP A 49 21.10 6.27 9.67
C ASP A 49 21.42 6.14 11.17
N LYS A 50 20.40 6.19 12.04
CA LYS A 50 20.50 5.81 13.47
C LYS A 50 20.47 4.30 13.68
N TRP A 51 19.91 3.54 12.74
CA TRP A 51 19.89 2.09 12.77
C TRP A 51 21.24 1.52 12.33
N SER A 52 21.70 0.46 12.99
CA SER A 52 22.79 -0.39 12.51
C SER A 52 22.67 -1.82 13.06
N TRP A 53 23.45 -2.75 12.54
CA TRP A 53 23.58 -4.11 13.10
C TRP A 53 24.03 -4.15 14.58
N SER A 54 24.70 -3.10 15.08
CA SER A 54 25.08 -2.97 16.49
C SER A 54 24.11 -2.10 17.31
N ASN A 55 23.15 -1.44 16.67
CA ASN A 55 22.19 -0.52 17.27
C ASN A 55 20.87 -0.56 16.48
N GLN A 56 20.12 -1.67 16.59
CA GLN A 56 18.90 -1.92 15.82
C GLN A 56 17.70 -1.14 16.37
N VAL A 57 17.74 0.19 16.26
CA VAL A 57 16.73 1.13 16.79
C VAL A 57 15.79 1.65 15.71
N GLY A 58 14.60 2.08 16.11
CA GLY A 58 13.56 2.58 15.20
C GLY A 58 12.75 1.45 14.53
N PRO A 59 11.76 1.79 13.68
CA PRO A 59 10.86 0.81 13.07
C PRO A 59 11.50 0.01 11.92
N TYR A 60 12.70 0.38 11.47
CA TYR A 60 13.24 0.00 10.15
C TYR A 60 14.70 -0.45 10.19
N GLN A 61 15.04 -1.43 9.34
CA GLN A 61 16.42 -1.76 9.00
C GLN A 61 16.84 -1.01 7.72
N TRP A 62 18.09 -0.56 7.64
CA TRP A 62 18.57 0.29 6.53
C TRP A 62 19.97 -0.07 6.05
N TYR A 63 20.08 -1.20 5.34
CA TYR A 63 21.36 -1.70 4.78
C TYR A 63 21.32 -2.07 3.29
N ILE A 64 20.14 -2.28 2.68
CA ILE A 64 20.01 -2.65 1.26
C ILE A 64 19.98 -1.37 0.42
N LYS A 65 21.17 -0.76 0.26
CA LYS A 65 21.39 0.51 -0.44
C LYS A 65 22.70 0.53 -1.22
N GLY A 66 22.83 1.52 -2.10
CA GLY A 66 24.10 1.87 -2.75
C GLY A 66 25.07 2.61 -1.83
N ASN A 67 26.26 2.92 -2.34
CA ASN A 67 27.34 3.55 -1.57
C ASN A 67 27.21 5.08 -1.37
N GLY A 68 26.30 5.73 -2.11
CA GLY A 68 25.95 7.15 -1.92
C GLY A 68 25.23 7.44 -0.59
N PRO A 69 25.08 8.71 -0.20
CA PRO A 69 24.44 9.09 1.05
C PRO A 69 22.96 8.70 1.05
N THR A 70 22.41 8.43 2.23
CA THR A 70 20.99 8.11 2.41
C THR A 70 20.09 9.10 1.67
N SER A 71 20.37 10.40 1.72
CA SER A 71 19.61 11.46 1.02
C SER A 71 19.46 11.30 -0.50
N GLU A 72 20.28 10.47 -1.16
CA GLU A 72 20.14 10.13 -2.59
C GLU A 72 18.91 9.24 -2.85
N TYR A 73 18.68 8.27 -1.95
CA TYR A 73 17.55 7.33 -2.04
C TYR A 73 16.37 7.71 -1.12
N VAL A 74 16.53 8.71 -0.24
CA VAL A 74 15.72 8.91 0.98
C VAL A 74 15.48 10.39 1.34
N SER A 75 14.24 10.87 1.33
CA SER A 75 13.79 12.23 1.77
C SER A 75 12.28 12.31 2.13
N LEU A 76 11.87 12.74 3.33
CA LEU A 76 10.45 12.75 3.74
C LEU A 76 9.73 14.07 3.39
N SER A 77 8.39 14.05 3.27
CA SER A 77 7.57 15.29 3.28
C SER A 77 6.08 15.06 3.57
N SER A 78 5.37 16.09 4.03
CA SER A 78 3.91 16.07 4.19
C SER A 78 3.16 16.00 2.85
N SER A 79 3.73 16.59 1.79
CA SER A 79 3.23 16.44 0.42
C SER A 79 3.43 15.03 -0.13
N TYR A 80 4.11 14.13 0.60
CA TYR A 80 4.59 12.86 0.06
C TYR A 80 3.68 11.64 0.29
N LYS A 81 2.54 11.79 0.98
CA LYS A 81 1.58 10.69 1.23
C LYS A 81 0.37 10.67 0.27
N ASN A 82 -0.54 9.71 0.48
CA ASN A 82 -1.93 9.81 0.04
C ASN A 82 -2.62 10.99 0.78
N PRO A 83 -3.28 11.94 0.09
CA PRO A 83 -3.98 13.04 0.78
C PRO A 83 -5.12 12.60 1.71
N ALA A 84 -5.71 11.42 1.48
CA ALA A 84 -6.78 10.86 2.31
C ALA A 84 -6.28 10.13 3.58
N ASP A 85 -5.01 9.76 3.60
CA ASP A 85 -4.33 9.16 4.76
C ASP A 85 -4.09 10.24 5.81
N SER A 86 -5.01 10.34 6.78
CA SER A 86 -4.90 11.31 7.89
C SER A 86 -3.89 10.88 8.96
N ALA A 87 -3.59 9.58 9.07
CA ALA A 87 -2.77 9.04 10.15
C ALA A 87 -1.25 9.15 9.92
N SER A 88 -0.78 9.16 8.67
CA SER A 88 0.60 9.56 8.35
C SER A 88 0.78 11.08 8.38
N LYS A 89 1.80 11.57 9.10
CA LYS A 89 2.25 12.97 9.01
C LYS A 89 2.91 13.28 7.65
N GLN A 90 3.54 12.28 7.04
CA GLN A 90 4.40 12.39 5.85
C GLN A 90 4.45 11.07 5.06
N GLY A 91 4.94 11.10 3.82
CA GLY A 91 4.99 9.93 2.92
C GLY A 91 6.26 9.81 2.06
N VAL A 92 6.12 9.05 0.95
CA VAL A 92 7.11 8.02 0.53
C VAL A 92 7.04 7.74 -1.04
N LYS A 93 7.94 7.53 -2.09
CA LYS A 93 9.36 7.22 -2.65
C LYS A 93 10.40 6.28 -2.04
N ILE A 94 10.72 5.29 -2.85
CA ILE A 94 12.09 4.77 -2.92
C ILE A 94 12.75 5.22 -4.22
N SER A 95 13.91 5.91 -4.16
CA SER A 95 14.69 6.27 -5.38
C SER A 95 15.61 5.12 -5.76
N LEU A 96 15.47 4.60 -6.98
CA LEU A 96 16.55 3.89 -7.66
C LEU A 96 17.35 4.93 -8.47
N THR A 97 18.62 5.10 -8.15
CA THR A 97 19.57 5.92 -8.92
C THR A 97 20.56 5.04 -9.69
N ASN A 98 21.58 5.63 -10.30
CA ASN A 98 22.68 4.90 -10.94
C ASN A 98 23.69 4.31 -9.92
N SER A 99 23.61 4.70 -8.63
CA SER A 99 24.49 4.19 -7.57
C SER A 99 23.84 3.09 -6.71
N ALA A 100 22.54 2.85 -6.88
CA ALA A 100 21.66 1.96 -6.10
C ALA A 100 21.92 0.45 -6.34
N TYR A 101 23.18 0.04 -6.27
CA TYR A 101 23.65 -1.34 -6.42
C TYR A 101 24.21 -1.83 -5.08
N TRP A 102 23.50 -2.77 -4.45
CA TRP A 102 23.88 -3.33 -3.16
C TRP A 102 24.80 -4.55 -3.32
N ASN A 103 25.84 -4.64 -2.47
CA ASN A 103 26.72 -5.81 -2.32
C ASN A 103 27.26 -6.43 -3.64
N GLY A 104 27.56 -5.58 -4.63
CA GLY A 104 28.07 -6.01 -5.95
C GLY A 104 27.07 -6.76 -6.83
N GLN A 105 25.78 -6.76 -6.49
CA GLN A 105 24.71 -7.33 -7.32
C GLN A 105 24.49 -6.51 -8.60
N ASN A 106 23.91 -7.13 -9.63
CA ASN A 106 23.54 -6.48 -10.90
C ASN A 106 22.06 -6.07 -10.99
N MET A 107 21.30 -6.24 -9.90
CA MET A 107 19.95 -5.69 -9.73
C MET A 107 20.05 -4.33 -9.04
N ARG A 108 19.21 -3.37 -9.44
CA ARG A 108 19.08 -2.10 -8.71
C ARG A 108 18.17 -2.33 -7.52
N ARG A 109 18.68 -1.99 -6.34
CA ARG A 109 18.01 -2.20 -5.06
C ARG A 109 18.12 -0.94 -4.24
N THR A 110 16.96 -0.44 -3.83
CA THR A 110 16.86 0.39 -2.64
C THR A 110 15.70 -0.20 -1.88
N GLU A 111 16.02 -0.95 -0.84
CA GLU A 111 15.02 -1.55 0.02
C GLU A 111 15.19 -0.93 1.39
N LEU A 112 14.37 0.09 1.56
CA LEU A 112 14.02 0.55 2.89
C LEU A 112 12.93 -0.36 3.40
N ILE A 113 12.98 -0.60 4.69
CA ILE A 113 11.74 -0.60 5.43
C ILE A 113 11.38 0.93 5.49
N PRO A 114 10.21 1.37 4.94
CA PRO A 114 9.87 2.38 3.85
C PRO A 114 10.57 3.79 3.61
N GLN A 115 10.24 4.61 2.53
CA GLN A 115 10.66 6.07 2.28
C GLN A 115 10.05 6.96 1.07
N THR A 116 10.34 8.33 0.87
CA THR A 116 10.33 9.46 -0.26
C THR A 116 9.16 10.15 -1.18
N LYS A 117 9.30 10.82 -2.40
CA LYS A 117 8.28 11.02 -3.54
C LYS A 117 8.77 11.64 -4.93
N ALA A 118 8.42 11.09 -6.14
CA ALA A 118 8.48 11.68 -7.54
C ALA A 118 8.01 10.68 -8.67
N ALA A 119 7.62 11.13 -9.88
CA ALA A 119 6.70 10.41 -10.81
C ALA A 119 7.27 9.34 -11.79
N ILE A 120 6.52 8.25 -12.05
CA ILE A 120 7.00 7.01 -12.75
C ILE A 120 6.03 6.28 -13.73
N ALA A 121 4.83 6.78 -14.00
CA ALA A 121 3.77 5.99 -14.66
C ALA A 121 3.78 6.06 -16.20
N SER A 122 4.77 5.43 -16.84
CA SER A 122 4.74 5.10 -18.28
C SER A 122 5.28 3.69 -18.51
N GLY A 123 4.75 2.98 -19.51
CA GLY A 123 4.89 1.51 -19.66
C GLY A 123 6.30 0.98 -19.43
N LYS A 124 6.52 0.35 -18.26
CA LYS A 124 7.85 0.02 -17.74
C LYS A 124 8.51 -1.09 -18.55
N THR A 125 9.78 -0.89 -18.88
CA THR A 125 10.56 -1.76 -19.78
C THR A 125 11.34 -2.87 -19.07
N ARG A 126 11.30 -2.92 -17.74
CA ARG A 126 12.00 -3.89 -16.88
C ARG A 126 11.02 -4.45 -15.85
N GLU A 127 11.36 -5.59 -15.25
CA GLU A 127 10.56 -6.17 -14.17
C GLU A 127 10.94 -5.51 -12.84
N HIS A 128 9.93 -4.97 -12.15
CA HIS A 128 10.05 -4.49 -10.77
C HIS A 128 9.32 -5.44 -9.83
N GLN A 129 9.95 -5.74 -8.69
CA GLN A 129 9.38 -6.51 -7.58
C GLN A 129 9.23 -5.55 -6.39
N ILE A 130 8.02 -5.45 -5.84
CA ILE A 130 7.55 -4.33 -5.02
C ILE A 130 6.83 -4.87 -3.78
N ALA A 131 7.13 -4.33 -2.59
CA ALA A 131 6.48 -4.71 -1.32
C ALA A 131 6.43 -6.24 -1.10
N PHE A 132 7.56 -6.91 -1.36
CA PHE A 132 7.69 -8.36 -1.45
C PHE A 132 8.24 -8.99 -0.17
N PHE A 133 8.03 -10.30 0.02
CA PHE A 133 8.79 -11.09 0.99
C PHE A 133 9.99 -11.76 0.29
N GLU A 134 11.11 -11.98 0.98
CA GLU A 134 12.32 -12.65 0.44
C GLU A 134 12.01 -14.03 -0.19
N SER A 135 10.95 -14.71 0.26
CA SER A 135 10.47 -15.99 -0.30
C SER A 135 9.50 -15.86 -1.49
N HIS A 136 9.17 -14.63 -1.91
CA HIS A 136 8.25 -14.27 -2.99
C HIS A 136 6.89 -14.99 -2.98
N PHE A 137 6.40 -15.38 -1.80
CA PHE A 137 5.10 -16.05 -1.68
C PHE A 137 3.92 -15.11 -2.01
N THR A 138 4.07 -13.81 -1.72
CA THR A 138 3.20 -12.71 -2.13
C THR A 138 4.07 -11.48 -2.43
N GLU A 139 3.72 -10.73 -3.47
CA GLU A 139 4.41 -9.52 -3.90
C GLU A 139 3.53 -8.70 -4.85
N LEU A 140 3.84 -7.41 -5.02
CA LEU A 140 3.43 -6.65 -6.18
C LEU A 140 4.53 -6.72 -7.26
N LYS A 141 4.15 -6.72 -8.53
CA LYS A 141 5.07 -6.53 -9.67
C LYS A 141 4.58 -5.48 -10.65
N SER A 142 5.51 -4.83 -11.34
CA SER A 142 5.19 -3.93 -12.46
C SER A 142 6.17 -4.08 -13.61
N GLY A 143 5.75 -3.60 -14.78
CA GLY A 143 6.61 -3.56 -15.96
C GLY A 143 6.80 -4.91 -16.63
N TRP A 144 7.61 -4.91 -17.69
CA TRP A 144 7.83 -6.07 -18.54
C TRP A 144 8.43 -7.21 -17.70
N LEU A 145 7.63 -8.25 -17.45
CA LEU A 145 8.05 -9.44 -16.72
C LEU A 145 9.14 -10.19 -17.52
N SER A 146 10.14 -10.72 -16.83
CA SER A 146 11.31 -11.31 -17.47
C SER A 146 10.94 -12.50 -18.36
N GLY A 147 11.23 -12.38 -19.66
CA GLY A 147 10.92 -13.39 -20.67
C GLY A 147 9.54 -13.25 -21.34
N ALA A 148 8.73 -12.25 -20.96
CA ALA A 148 7.46 -11.96 -21.64
C ALA A 148 7.66 -11.43 -23.08
N SER A 149 6.63 -11.57 -23.92
CA SER A 149 6.60 -10.94 -25.24
C SER A 149 6.46 -9.41 -25.14
N GLY A 150 7.09 -8.66 -26.04
CA GLY A 150 6.95 -7.20 -26.15
C GLY A 150 8.07 -6.40 -25.47
N THR A 151 7.92 -5.08 -25.45
CA THR A 151 8.96 -4.13 -24.99
C THR A 151 8.58 -3.38 -23.72
N THR A 152 7.29 -3.13 -23.49
CA THR A 152 6.76 -2.34 -22.37
C THR A 152 5.56 -3.03 -21.78
N ASP A 153 5.26 -2.74 -20.50
CA ASP A 153 4.06 -3.24 -19.83
C ASP A 153 3.56 -2.18 -18.83
N PRO A 154 2.29 -1.73 -18.90
CA PRO A 154 1.77 -0.67 -18.04
C PRO A 154 1.20 -1.18 -16.70
N ALA A 155 1.03 -2.48 -16.50
CA ALA A 155 0.19 -2.98 -15.41
C ALA A 155 0.96 -3.15 -14.08
N LEU A 156 0.32 -2.70 -13.00
CA LEU A 156 0.60 -3.13 -11.64
C LEU A 156 -0.12 -4.46 -11.40
N ARG A 157 0.58 -5.42 -10.81
CA ARG A 157 0.12 -6.80 -10.59
C ARG A 157 0.26 -7.16 -9.13
N TRP A 158 -0.68 -7.94 -8.61
CA TRP A 158 -0.49 -8.71 -7.39
C TRP A 158 -0.25 -10.18 -7.74
N MET A 159 0.79 -10.75 -7.15
CA MET A 159 1.31 -12.07 -7.45
C MET A 159 1.23 -12.96 -6.20
N VAL A 160 0.93 -14.24 -6.40
CA VAL A 160 1.05 -15.29 -5.37
C VAL A 160 1.87 -16.43 -5.95
N GLY A 161 3.01 -16.74 -5.32
CA GLY A 161 3.96 -17.74 -5.79
C GLY A 161 4.42 -17.52 -7.23
N GLY A 162 4.74 -16.26 -7.59
CA GLY A 162 5.12 -15.87 -8.94
C GLY A 162 3.99 -15.85 -10.00
N VAL A 163 2.74 -16.15 -9.63
CA VAL A 163 1.59 -16.15 -10.55
C VAL A 163 0.69 -14.94 -10.28
N THR A 164 0.42 -14.13 -11.31
CA THR A 164 -0.53 -13.01 -11.23
C THR A 164 -1.93 -13.50 -10.81
N LYS A 165 -2.50 -12.89 -9.78
CA LYS A 165 -3.88 -13.14 -9.32
C LYS A 165 -4.80 -11.94 -9.53
N TRP A 166 -4.24 -10.73 -9.60
CA TRP A 166 -4.94 -9.48 -9.89
C TRP A 166 -4.01 -8.52 -10.61
N SER A 167 -4.55 -7.64 -11.45
CA SER A 167 -3.79 -6.59 -12.14
C SER A 167 -4.65 -5.42 -12.57
N VAL A 168 -4.04 -4.24 -12.70
CA VAL A 168 -4.65 -3.01 -13.22
C VAL A 168 -3.59 -2.18 -13.96
N ASP A 169 -3.98 -1.35 -14.92
CA ASP A 169 -3.06 -0.36 -15.51
C ASP A 169 -2.59 0.64 -14.44
N TRP A 170 -1.27 0.84 -14.33
CA TRP A 170 -0.69 1.70 -13.31
C TRP A 170 -0.65 3.16 -13.79
N ALA A 171 -1.76 3.87 -13.59
CA ALA A 171 -1.91 5.27 -14.01
C ALA A 171 -1.10 6.26 -13.14
N ALA A 172 -0.74 7.40 -13.73
CA ALA A 172 -0.02 8.48 -13.05
C ALA A 172 -0.83 9.06 -11.89
N ASP A 173 -0.13 9.40 -10.79
CA ASP A 173 -0.64 10.08 -9.60
C ASP A 173 -1.83 9.42 -8.89
N VAL A 174 -2.22 8.20 -9.30
CA VAL A 174 -3.19 7.36 -8.60
C VAL A 174 -2.53 6.66 -7.42
N TRP A 175 -3.07 6.90 -6.22
CA TRP A 175 -2.75 6.10 -5.05
C TRP A 175 -3.45 4.74 -5.14
N HIS A 176 -2.68 3.65 -5.10
CA HIS A 176 -3.19 2.28 -4.98
C HIS A 176 -3.02 1.85 -3.52
N ASN A 177 -4.12 1.81 -2.79
CA ASN A 177 -4.13 1.36 -1.40
C ASN A 177 -4.25 -0.18 -1.41
N CYS A 178 -3.42 -0.88 -0.64
CA CYS A 178 -3.26 -2.33 -0.73
C CYS A 178 -3.12 -2.95 0.67
N ALA A 179 -3.70 -4.14 0.88
CA ALA A 179 -3.37 -4.99 2.03
C ALA A 179 -3.34 -6.48 1.64
N TYR A 180 -2.34 -7.21 2.13
CA TYR A 180 -2.24 -8.66 2.01
C TYR A 180 -2.92 -9.31 3.22
N GLU A 181 -3.98 -10.09 3.00
CA GLU A 181 -4.66 -10.85 4.05
C GLU A 181 -3.96 -12.21 4.22
N ILE A 182 -2.89 -12.26 5.03
CA ILE A 182 -2.03 -13.43 5.18
C ILE A 182 -2.47 -14.27 6.39
N ASP A 183 -2.81 -15.54 6.16
CA ASP A 183 -2.93 -16.55 7.23
C ASP A 183 -1.79 -17.56 7.09
N PHE A 184 -0.82 -17.48 8.02
CA PHE A 184 0.33 -18.38 8.10
C PHE A 184 -0.05 -19.81 8.51
N ASN A 185 -1.17 -20.00 9.23
CA ASN A 185 -1.63 -21.31 9.70
C ASN A 185 -2.48 -22.02 8.63
N ALA A 186 -3.45 -21.33 8.03
CA ALA A 186 -4.24 -21.86 6.91
C ALA A 186 -3.45 -21.91 5.59
N ARG A 187 -2.27 -21.26 5.55
CA ARG A 187 -1.37 -21.13 4.40
C ARG A 187 -2.06 -20.46 3.19
N THR A 188 -2.72 -19.35 3.45
CA THR A 188 -3.43 -18.56 2.42
C THR A 188 -3.01 -17.10 2.40
N VAL A 189 -3.19 -16.46 1.26
CA VAL A 189 -3.10 -14.99 1.15
C VAL A 189 -4.23 -14.44 0.27
N GLY A 190 -4.95 -13.44 0.77
CA GLY A 190 -5.95 -12.65 0.05
C GLY A 190 -5.44 -11.25 -0.28
N PHE A 191 -6.17 -10.52 -1.13
CA PHE A 191 -5.78 -9.17 -1.56
C PHE A 191 -6.93 -8.17 -1.48
N TRP A 192 -6.69 -7.14 -0.68
CA TRP A 192 -7.55 -5.96 -0.56
C TRP A 192 -6.93 -4.81 -1.33
N HIS A 193 -7.75 -4.11 -2.11
CA HIS A 193 -7.31 -2.98 -2.93
C HIS A 193 -8.36 -1.87 -2.98
N SER A 194 -7.91 -0.63 -3.13
CA SER A 194 -8.71 0.51 -3.58
C SER A 194 -7.83 1.58 -4.24
N THR A 195 -8.45 2.63 -4.78
CA THR A 195 -7.71 3.80 -5.30
C THR A 195 -8.11 5.10 -4.63
N GLY A 196 -7.14 6.01 -4.47
CA GLY A 196 -7.37 7.34 -3.93
C GLY A 196 -7.89 7.31 -2.49
N SER A 197 -9.07 7.88 -2.26
CA SER A 197 -9.71 7.98 -0.95
C SER A 197 -10.77 6.90 -0.66
N ALA A 198 -10.91 5.89 -1.50
CA ALA A 198 -11.93 4.85 -1.32
C ALA A 198 -11.49 3.79 -0.29
N ASP A 199 -12.44 3.25 0.47
CA ASP A 199 -12.20 2.11 1.36
C ASP A 199 -11.68 0.87 0.61
N LEU A 200 -10.82 0.10 1.26
CA LEU A 200 -10.32 -1.18 0.77
C LEU A 200 -11.47 -2.18 0.58
N VAL A 201 -11.53 -2.79 -0.61
CA VAL A 201 -12.38 -3.94 -0.91
C VAL A 201 -11.54 -5.18 -1.20
N GLN A 202 -12.02 -6.35 -0.79
CA GLN A 202 -11.35 -7.63 -1.07
C GLN A 202 -11.50 -7.94 -2.56
N THR A 203 -10.48 -7.62 -3.36
CA THR A 203 -10.45 -7.85 -4.81
C THR A 203 -10.13 -9.29 -5.17
N VAL A 204 -9.43 -10.01 -4.29
CA VAL A 204 -9.25 -11.47 -4.39
C VAL A 204 -9.37 -12.08 -3.00
N ALA A 205 -10.29 -13.02 -2.84
CA ALA A 205 -10.43 -13.81 -1.61
C ALA A 205 -9.17 -14.67 -1.35
N PRO A 206 -8.90 -15.12 -0.12
CA PRO A 206 -7.69 -15.86 0.21
C PRO A 206 -7.47 -17.12 -0.66
N VAL A 207 -6.33 -17.17 -1.34
CA VAL A 207 -5.89 -18.32 -2.15
C VAL A 207 -4.74 -19.05 -1.47
N SER A 208 -4.63 -20.36 -1.72
CA SER A 208 -3.54 -21.19 -1.18
C SER A 208 -2.16 -20.69 -1.62
N ALA A 209 -1.23 -20.65 -0.67
CA ALA A 209 0.13 -20.16 -0.83
C ALA A 209 1.11 -20.93 0.06
N SER A 210 2.37 -20.48 0.09
CA SER A 210 3.37 -20.96 1.04
C SER A 210 3.92 -19.78 1.86
N PRO A 211 3.10 -19.14 2.70
CA PRO A 211 3.56 -18.03 3.53
C PRO A 211 4.64 -18.52 4.49
N SER A 212 5.79 -17.86 4.44
CA SER A 212 6.95 -18.11 5.28
C SER A 212 7.67 -16.79 5.47
N SER A 213 7.79 -16.36 6.72
CA SER A 213 8.46 -15.13 7.13
C SER A 213 9.17 -15.36 8.46
N ASN A 214 10.35 -14.77 8.61
CA ASN A 214 11.11 -14.71 9.87
C ASN A 214 10.81 -13.44 10.69
N GLY A 215 9.90 -12.57 10.23
CA GLY A 215 9.55 -11.30 10.85
C GLY A 215 10.47 -10.12 10.49
N ALA A 216 11.49 -10.34 9.67
CA ALA A 216 12.48 -9.36 9.22
C ALA A 216 12.82 -9.52 7.71
N ASP A 217 11.95 -10.17 6.95
CA ASP A 217 12.10 -10.54 5.54
C ASP A 217 10.94 -10.04 4.65
N TRP A 218 10.31 -8.93 5.06
CA TRP A 218 9.37 -8.16 4.23
C TRP A 218 10.00 -6.83 3.82
N HIS A 219 10.02 -6.59 2.51
CA HIS A 219 10.78 -5.54 1.84
C HIS A 219 9.79 -4.54 1.25
N LEU A 220 9.46 -3.45 1.94
CA LEU A 220 8.78 -2.33 1.30
C LEU A 220 9.75 -1.47 0.49
N GLY A 221 10.43 -2.13 -0.44
CA GLY A 221 11.33 -1.54 -1.41
C GLY A 221 10.89 -1.80 -2.83
N VAL A 222 11.82 -1.51 -3.74
CA VAL A 222 11.75 -2.00 -5.11
C VAL A 222 13.08 -2.61 -5.51
N LEU A 223 13.00 -3.83 -6.04
CA LEU A 223 14.08 -4.53 -6.73
C LEU A 223 13.76 -4.48 -8.24
N GLU A 224 14.68 -3.92 -9.03
CA GLU A 224 14.57 -3.89 -10.50
C GLU A 224 15.52 -4.90 -11.14
N LEU A 225 14.99 -5.79 -11.98
CA LEU A 225 15.78 -6.74 -12.75
C LEU A 225 16.47 -6.04 -13.94
N PRO A 226 17.73 -6.40 -14.27
CA PRO A 226 18.42 -5.87 -15.44
C PRO A 226 17.82 -6.44 -16.74
N ARG A 227 17.79 -5.63 -17.81
CA ARG A 227 17.39 -6.06 -19.16
C ARG A 227 18.39 -5.58 -20.19
N SER A 228 18.97 -6.50 -20.96
CA SER A 228 19.95 -6.18 -22.00
C SER A 228 19.38 -5.19 -23.03
N GLY A 229 20.15 -4.14 -23.33
CA GLY A 229 19.74 -3.05 -24.21
C GLY A 229 18.96 -1.90 -23.55
N TYR A 230 18.61 -2.01 -22.27
CA TYR A 230 17.89 -0.97 -21.53
C TYR A 230 18.79 -0.41 -20.41
N ALA A 231 19.28 0.82 -20.62
CA ALA A 231 20.09 1.53 -19.65
C ALA A 231 19.28 1.89 -18.39
N ASP A 232 19.98 2.17 -17.29
CA ASP A 232 19.36 2.67 -16.07
C ASP A 232 18.84 4.10 -16.24
N SER A 233 17.74 4.40 -15.55
CA SER A 233 17.21 5.75 -15.36
C SER A 233 16.68 5.90 -13.94
N ASN A 234 16.63 7.13 -13.42
CA ASN A 234 16.08 7.36 -12.08
C ASN A 234 14.60 6.95 -12.03
N GLU A 235 14.23 6.13 -11.06
CA GLU A 235 12.85 5.68 -10.82
C GLU A 235 12.49 5.79 -9.35
N ASP A 236 11.24 6.20 -9.10
CA ASP A 236 10.85 6.85 -7.86
C ASP A 236 9.46 6.36 -7.39
N PHE A 237 9.40 5.58 -6.29
CA PHE A 237 8.26 4.68 -5.99
C PHE A 237 7.39 5.01 -4.76
N TYR A 238 6.12 5.34 -4.97
CA TYR A 238 5.24 5.94 -3.96
C TYR A 238 4.59 4.97 -2.96
N PHE A 239 4.61 5.29 -1.67
CA PHE A 239 3.83 4.59 -0.63
C PHE A 239 3.45 5.57 0.52
N SER A 240 2.49 5.21 1.38
CA SER A 240 2.19 5.83 2.70
C SER A 240 1.26 4.87 3.45
N GLY A 241 0.79 5.21 4.66
CA GLY A 241 -0.13 4.35 5.40
C GLY A 241 0.41 2.95 5.67
N VAL A 242 1.74 2.80 5.78
CA VAL A 242 2.38 1.49 5.93
C VAL A 242 2.34 1.07 7.39
N TYR A 243 1.72 -0.06 7.69
CA TYR A 243 1.70 -0.70 9.00
C TYR A 243 1.38 -2.19 8.83
N ILE A 244 1.49 -2.96 9.92
CA ILE A 244 0.97 -4.33 10.00
C ILE A 244 -0.05 -4.37 11.13
N GLU A 245 -1.22 -4.95 10.89
CA GLU A 245 -2.27 -5.14 11.89
C GLU A 245 -2.66 -6.61 12.05
N SER A 246 -3.46 -6.90 13.07
CA SER A 246 -4.04 -8.22 13.34
C SER A 246 -5.51 -8.12 13.71
N GLY A 247 -6.28 -9.18 13.41
CA GLY A 247 -7.73 -9.20 13.59
C GLY A 247 -8.45 -8.91 12.29
N SER A 248 -9.34 -7.92 12.29
CA SER A 248 -10.07 -7.49 11.09
C SER A 248 -9.30 -6.41 10.33
N VAL A 249 -9.37 -6.45 8.99
CA VAL A 249 -8.71 -5.44 8.13
C VAL A 249 -9.36 -4.07 8.30
N THR A 250 -8.57 -3.07 8.64
CA THR A 250 -8.97 -1.66 8.65
C THR A 250 -9.16 -1.18 7.22
N LYS A 251 -10.42 -1.03 6.79
CA LYS A 251 -10.74 -0.70 5.40
C LYS A 251 -10.52 0.77 5.04
N SER A 252 -10.65 1.68 6.02
CA SER A 252 -10.53 3.11 5.77
C SER A 252 -9.08 3.51 5.53
N VAL A 253 -8.84 4.15 4.39
CA VAL A 253 -7.50 4.64 4.00
C VAL A 253 -7.04 5.85 4.81
N THR A 254 -7.87 6.34 5.73
CA THR A 254 -7.49 7.30 6.79
C THR A 254 -6.44 6.76 7.75
N GLY A 255 -6.26 5.43 7.77
CA GLY A 255 -5.50 4.67 8.76
C GLY A 255 -6.37 4.21 9.95
N PRO A 256 -5.88 3.23 10.74
CA PRO A 256 -6.53 2.79 11.97
C PRO A 256 -6.52 3.88 13.03
N SER A 257 -7.61 3.93 13.81
CA SER A 257 -7.93 4.92 14.85
C SER A 257 -7.37 4.58 16.23
#